data_AF-A0A1X7SQ33-F1
#
_entry.id   AF-A0A1X7SQ33-F1
#
_cell.length_a   1.000
_cell.length_b   1.000
_cell.length_c   1.000
_cell.angle_alpha   90.00
_cell.angle_beta   90.00
_cell.angle_gamma   90.00
#
_symmetry.space_group_name_H-M   'P 1'
#
loop_
_entity.id
_entity.type
_entity.pdbx_description
1 polymer ?
#
loop_
_entity_poly.entity_id
_entity_poly.type
_entity_poly.pdbx_seq_one_letter_code
_entity_poly.pdbx_strand_id
1 'polypeptide(L)'
;MVYPTIPTVDNTYYTDKCTELEKCIEMNSTLQEMKIEYNGWNEITSTIISVIRGVTRNKTITSFTIHVDIASPPPLPDGVIEQLLKDNNTLQALSLYILNVFQPDELLPSSLNIVEVNTPLTALEIGGGRWSSGLPHIKGLHCLILHDPYPPHLLFLSHPSLHTLTLPLDTAKSAIELFTILQTNTTLKALS
;
A
#
# COMPACT_ATOMS: atom_id res chain seq x y z
N MET A 1 -16.68 36.84 -13.21
CA MET A 1 -16.38 36.10 -11.96
C MET A 1 -14.88 36.12 -11.79
N VAL A 2 -14.39 36.81 -10.77
CA VAL A 2 -12.97 36.81 -10.39
C VAL A 2 -12.76 35.52 -9.61
N TYR A 3 -11.97 34.58 -10.13
CA TYR A 3 -11.53 33.44 -9.33
C TYR A 3 -10.73 34.01 -8.16
N PRO A 4 -11.09 33.70 -6.89
CA PRO A 4 -10.27 34.13 -5.77
C PRO A 4 -8.89 33.49 -5.95
N THR A 5 -7.86 34.34 -5.98
CA THR A 5 -6.47 33.89 -5.98
C THR A 5 -6.29 33.03 -4.73
N ILE A 6 -6.06 31.73 -4.92
CA ILE A 6 -5.73 30.81 -3.83
C ILE A 6 -4.53 31.43 -3.12
N PRO A 7 -4.61 31.73 -1.81
CA PRO A 7 -3.45 32.25 -1.10
C PRO A 7 -2.35 31.23 -1.27
N THR A 8 -1.21 31.65 -1.82
CA THR A 8 0.02 30.86 -1.85
C THR A 8 0.41 30.67 -0.38
N VAL A 9 -0.14 29.63 0.25
CA VAL A 9 0.23 29.24 1.61
C VAL A 9 1.73 29.01 1.58
N ASP A 10 2.44 29.69 2.47
CA ASP A 10 3.89 29.63 2.57
C ASP A 10 4.33 28.16 2.67
N ASN A 11 5.13 27.70 1.72
CA ASN A 11 5.52 26.30 1.57
C ASN A 11 6.27 25.78 2.83
N THR A 12 6.84 26.72 3.59
CA THR A 12 7.47 26.49 4.90
C THR A 12 6.45 26.05 5.96
N TYR A 13 5.30 26.72 6.06
CA TYR A 13 4.24 26.40 7.02
C TYR A 13 3.67 24.99 6.81
N TYR A 14 3.47 24.60 5.55
CA TYR A 14 2.97 23.26 5.23
C TYR A 14 3.98 22.18 5.62
N THR A 15 5.27 22.43 5.36
CA THR A 15 6.36 21.51 5.71
C THR A 15 6.47 21.32 7.23
N ASP A 16 6.33 22.39 8.00
CA ASP A 16 6.34 22.33 9.46
C ASP A 16 5.16 21.51 10.00
N LYS A 17 3.96 21.69 9.42
CA LYS A 17 2.77 20.91 9.78
C LYS A 17 2.90 19.43 9.45
N CYS A 18 3.51 19.10 8.31
CA CYS A 18 3.85 17.72 7.95
C CYS A 18 4.82 17.08 8.95
N THR A 19 5.81 17.84 9.41
CA THR A 19 6.79 17.36 10.41
C THR A 19 6.14 17.19 11.79
N GLU A 20 5.24 18.09 12.17
CA GLU A 20 4.45 17.98 13.40
C GLU A 20 3.58 16.71 13.37
N LEU A 21 2.88 16.47 12.25
CA LEU A 21 2.06 15.27 12.06
C LEU A 21 2.87 13.97 12.18
N GLU A 22 4.03 13.90 11.52
CA GLU A 22 4.95 12.75 11.60
C GLU A 22 5.31 12.44 13.07
N LYS A 23 5.72 13.46 13.83
CA LYS A 23 6.08 13.32 15.25
C LYS A 23 4.89 12.92 16.12
N CYS A 24 3.71 13.48 15.88
CA CYS A 24 2.50 13.13 16.62
C CYS A 24 2.13 11.67 16.44
N ILE A 25 2.25 11.13 15.23
CA ILE A 25 2.02 9.71 14.95
C ILE A 25 3.12 8.87 15.61
N GLU A 26 4.39 9.24 15.43
CA GLU A 26 5.53 8.54 16.02
C GLU A 26 5.41 8.39 17.54
N MET A 27 5.04 9.48 18.24
CA MET A 27 4.96 9.52 19.71
C MET A 27 3.67 8.90 20.28
N ASN A 28 2.67 8.60 19.44
CA ASN A 28 1.44 8.02 19.93
C ASN A 28 1.67 6.57 20.39
N SER A 29 1.43 6.30 21.67
CA SER A 29 1.67 4.99 22.29
C SER A 29 0.40 4.18 22.55
N THR A 30 -0.77 4.68 22.15
CA THR A 30 -2.06 4.04 22.41
C THR A 30 -2.76 3.58 21.14
N LEU A 31 -2.47 4.21 20.00
CA LEU A 31 -3.07 3.91 18.71
C LEU A 31 -2.46 2.61 18.17
N GLN A 32 -3.33 1.62 17.94
CA GLN A 32 -2.97 0.34 17.34
C GLN A 32 -3.44 0.23 15.89
N GLU A 33 -4.54 0.89 15.56
CA GLU A 33 -5.14 0.85 14.23
C GLU A 33 -5.29 2.28 13.71
N MET A 34 -4.84 2.51 12.48
CA MET A 34 -4.97 3.80 11.82
C MET A 34 -5.51 3.61 10.41
N LYS A 35 -6.63 4.28 10.13
CA LYS A 35 -7.24 4.31 8.81
C LYS A 35 -7.36 5.75 8.33
N ILE A 36 -6.89 6.00 7.12
CA ILE A 36 -7.00 7.29 6.44
C ILE A 36 -7.69 7.06 5.11
N GLU A 37 -8.80 7.77 4.91
CA GLU A 37 -9.48 7.87 3.62
C GLU A 37 -9.41 9.31 3.14
N TYR A 38 -9.02 9.51 1.90
CA TYR A 38 -9.01 10.82 1.27
C TYR A 38 -9.63 10.76 -0.11
N ASN A 39 -10.69 11.56 -0.29
CA ASN A 39 -11.32 11.79 -1.58
C ASN A 39 -11.19 13.29 -1.87
N GLY A 40 -10.36 13.67 -2.84
CA GLY A 40 -10.10 15.09 -3.07
C GLY A 40 -9.32 15.38 -4.34
N TRP A 41 -9.30 16.66 -4.69
CA TRP A 41 -8.76 17.17 -5.95
C TRP A 41 -7.39 17.84 -5.77
N ASN A 42 -6.90 17.94 -4.53
CA ASN A 42 -5.69 18.68 -4.19
C ASN A 42 -4.51 17.75 -3.92
N GLU A 43 -3.30 18.26 -4.12
CA GLU A 43 -2.05 17.58 -3.81
C GLU A 43 -1.91 17.36 -2.30
N ILE A 44 -1.99 16.11 -1.85
CA ILE A 44 -1.79 15.71 -0.45
C ILE A 44 -0.56 14.82 -0.26
N THR A 45 0.28 14.69 -1.27
CA THR A 45 1.42 13.75 -1.31
C THR A 45 2.35 13.93 -0.11
N SER A 46 2.66 15.17 0.26
CA SER A 46 3.48 15.49 1.44
C SER A 46 2.86 15.03 2.75
N THR A 47 1.53 15.12 2.90
CA THR A 47 0.81 14.59 4.07
C THR A 47 0.86 13.06 4.10
N ILE A 48 0.62 12.41 2.97
CA ILE A 48 0.70 10.94 2.85
C ILE A 48 2.10 10.45 3.26
N ILE A 49 3.15 11.10 2.74
CA ILE A 49 4.54 10.78 3.08
C ILE A 49 4.78 10.93 4.58
N SER A 50 4.35 12.04 5.20
CA SER A 50 4.50 12.28 6.63
C SER A 50 3.77 11.25 7.49
N VAL A 51 2.56 10.85 7.08
CA VAL A 51 1.83 9.77 7.75
C VAL A 51 2.63 8.47 7.68
N ILE A 52 3.04 8.06 6.49
CA ILE A 52 3.78 6.80 6.30
C ILE A 52 5.05 6.81 7.14
N ARG A 53 5.84 7.90 7.12
CA ARG A 53 7.05 8.05 7.94
C ARG A 53 6.76 7.96 9.44
N GLY A 54 5.68 8.60 9.90
CA GLY A 54 5.24 8.54 11.28
C GLY A 54 4.90 7.11 11.70
N VAL A 55 4.13 6.39 10.86
CA VAL A 55 3.77 4.98 11.07
C VAL A 55 5.00 4.08 11.05
N THR A 56 5.97 4.33 10.15
CA THR A 56 7.23 3.57 10.10
C THR A 56 7.97 3.59 11.43
N ARG A 57 8.00 4.74 12.11
CA ARG A 57 8.68 4.89 13.41
C ARG A 57 7.82 4.50 14.60
N ASN A 58 6.49 4.55 14.47
CA ASN A 58 5.57 4.17 15.52
C ASN A 58 5.73 2.68 15.89
N LYS A 59 5.69 2.38 17.19
CA LYS A 59 5.90 1.02 17.76
C LYS A 59 4.64 0.38 18.33
N THR A 60 3.47 0.98 18.14
CA THR A 60 2.20 0.49 18.68
C THR A 60 1.18 0.18 17.59
N ILE A 61 1.28 0.83 16.43
CA ILE A 61 0.43 0.58 15.29
C ILE A 61 0.75 -0.79 14.69
N THR A 62 -0.28 -1.62 14.64
CA THR A 62 -0.27 -2.97 14.07
C THR A 62 -1.10 -3.05 12.79
N SER A 63 -2.04 -2.13 12.57
CA SER A 63 -2.86 -2.05 11.37
C SER A 63 -2.84 -0.64 10.79
N PHE A 64 -2.47 -0.52 9.52
CA PHE A 64 -2.45 0.75 8.81
C PHE A 64 -3.16 0.63 7.46
N THR A 65 -4.13 1.49 7.23
CA THR A 65 -4.89 1.59 5.98
C THR A 65 -4.83 3.01 5.45
N ILE A 66 -4.46 3.15 4.19
CA ILE A 66 -4.48 4.43 3.48
C ILE A 66 -5.13 4.25 2.11
N HIS A 67 -6.31 4.85 1.98
CA HIS A 67 -7.14 4.82 0.79
C HIS A 67 -7.26 6.24 0.25
N VAL A 68 -6.81 6.45 -0.97
CA VAL A 68 -6.61 7.77 -1.54
C VAL A 68 -7.17 7.76 -2.96
N ASP A 69 -8.24 8.51 -3.18
CA ASP A 69 -8.83 8.77 -4.49
C ASP A 69 -8.50 10.21 -4.89
N ILE A 70 -7.52 10.36 -5.79
CA ILE A 70 -7.07 11.66 -6.27
C ILE A 70 -7.17 11.67 -7.80
N ALA A 71 -7.69 12.78 -8.31
CA ALA A 71 -7.79 13.03 -9.74
C ALA A 71 -6.41 12.95 -10.43
N SER A 72 -5.39 13.65 -9.92
CA SER A 72 -4.03 13.68 -10.48
C SER A 72 -2.96 13.84 -9.39
N PRO A 73 -2.69 12.82 -8.56
CA PRO A 73 -1.65 12.92 -7.55
C PRO A 73 -0.25 12.85 -8.19
N PRO A 74 0.72 13.63 -7.68
CA PRO A 74 2.12 13.35 -7.96
C PRO A 74 2.49 11.96 -7.38
N PRO A 75 3.33 11.18 -8.07
CA PRO A 75 3.72 9.85 -7.61
C PRO A 75 4.38 9.91 -6.22
N LEU A 76 4.17 8.88 -5.40
CA LEU A 76 4.90 8.78 -4.15
C LEU A 76 6.40 8.63 -4.46
N PRO A 77 7.29 9.28 -3.70
CA PRO A 77 8.72 9.10 -3.88
C PRO A 77 9.10 7.62 -3.72
N ASP A 78 9.97 7.14 -4.60
CA ASP A 78 10.55 5.80 -4.51
C ASP A 78 11.17 5.59 -3.12
N GLY A 79 10.97 4.40 -2.54
CA GLY A 79 11.52 4.07 -1.23
C GLY A 79 10.64 4.30 -0.02
N VAL A 80 9.58 5.12 -0.07
CA VAL A 80 8.79 5.43 1.14
C VAL A 80 8.05 4.19 1.68
N ILE A 81 7.38 3.44 0.79
CA ILE A 81 6.71 2.18 1.15
C ILE A 81 7.74 1.09 1.47
N GLU A 82 8.86 1.06 0.75
CA GLU A 82 9.93 0.09 1.01
C GLU A 82 10.56 0.30 2.38
N GLN A 83 10.71 1.55 2.80
CA GLN A 83 11.20 1.91 4.12
C GLN A 83 10.19 1.53 5.20
N LEU A 84 8.89 1.77 4.98
CA LEU A 84 7.84 1.29 5.90
C LEU A 84 7.95 -0.22 6.10
N LEU A 85 8.06 -0.97 5.00
CA LEU A 85 8.19 -2.42 5.05
C LEU A 85 9.53 -2.88 5.65
N LYS A 86 10.65 -2.15 5.49
CA LYS A 86 11.94 -2.58 6.06
C LYS A 86 12.12 -2.22 7.53
N ASP A 87 11.68 -1.03 7.93
CA ASP A 87 12.02 -0.44 9.22
C ASP A 87 10.94 -0.64 10.29
N ASN A 88 9.68 -0.86 9.87
CA ASN A 88 8.60 -1.13 10.81
C ASN A 88 8.60 -2.62 11.21
N ASN A 89 8.54 -2.87 12.52
CA ASN A 89 8.60 -4.21 13.10
C ASN A 89 7.38 -4.54 13.97
N THR A 90 6.29 -3.79 13.82
CA THR A 90 5.05 -3.95 14.59
C THR A 90 3.82 -4.14 13.72
N LEU A 91 3.88 -3.66 12.48
CA LEU A 91 2.79 -3.67 11.52
C LEU A 91 2.49 -5.10 11.03
N GLN A 92 1.28 -5.56 11.31
CA GLN A 92 0.77 -6.88 10.96
C GLN A 92 -0.18 -6.82 9.76
N ALA A 93 -0.89 -5.70 9.58
CA ALA A 93 -1.79 -5.48 8.46
C ALA A 93 -1.51 -4.12 7.78
N LEU A 94 -1.40 -4.15 6.46
CA LEU A 94 -1.18 -2.97 5.62
C LEU A 94 -2.17 -2.97 4.45
N SER A 95 -2.89 -1.87 4.27
CA SER A 95 -3.78 -1.66 3.12
C SER A 95 -3.40 -0.36 2.41
N LEU A 96 -2.97 -0.49 1.15
CA LEU A 96 -2.57 0.60 0.28
C LEU A 96 -3.50 0.61 -0.94
N TYR A 97 -4.41 1.57 -0.98
CA TYR A 97 -5.27 1.78 -2.15
C TYR A 97 -5.11 3.23 -2.61
N ILE A 98 -4.37 3.47 -3.69
CA ILE A 98 -4.15 4.83 -4.20
C ILE A 98 -4.59 4.84 -5.64
N LEU A 99 -5.80 5.35 -5.92
CA LEU A 99 -6.38 5.39 -7.26
C LEU A 99 -5.99 6.71 -7.95
N ASN A 100 -5.54 6.63 -9.21
CA ASN A 100 -5.42 7.77 -10.11
C ASN A 100 -6.26 7.52 -11.36
N VAL A 101 -7.23 8.41 -11.57
CA VAL A 101 -8.19 8.33 -12.68
C VAL A 101 -7.58 8.74 -14.02
N PHE A 102 -6.52 9.57 -14.01
CA PHE A 102 -5.90 10.10 -15.23
C PHE A 102 -4.57 9.43 -15.61
N GLN A 103 -3.88 8.75 -14.68
CA GLN A 103 -2.62 8.05 -14.95
C GLN A 103 -2.47 6.76 -14.09
N PRO A 104 -3.07 5.64 -14.52
CA PRO A 104 -3.12 4.39 -13.75
C PRO A 104 -1.78 3.63 -13.66
N ASP A 105 -0.72 4.10 -14.34
CA ASP A 105 0.53 3.35 -14.51
C ASP A 105 1.68 3.76 -13.56
N GLU A 106 1.55 4.83 -12.76
CA GLU A 106 2.73 5.48 -12.13
C GLU A 106 2.68 5.74 -10.61
N LEU A 107 1.64 5.34 -9.88
CA LEU A 107 1.47 5.85 -8.51
C LEU A 107 2.29 5.17 -7.42
N LEU A 108 2.49 3.86 -7.55
CA LEU A 108 3.29 3.10 -6.61
C LEU A 108 4.66 2.89 -7.24
N PRO A 109 5.74 3.06 -6.45
CA PRO A 109 7.08 3.03 -6.97
C PRO A 109 7.30 1.74 -7.76
N SER A 110 7.71 1.92 -9.01
CA SER A 110 7.97 0.85 -9.98
C SER A 110 9.05 -0.14 -9.53
N SER A 111 9.66 0.09 -8.37
CA SER A 111 10.77 -0.68 -7.81
C SER A 111 10.52 -1.21 -6.40
N LEU A 112 9.35 -1.75 -6.09
CA LEU A 112 9.15 -2.61 -4.91
C LEU A 112 9.90 -3.96 -5.05
N ASN A 113 11.16 -3.91 -5.46
CA ASN A 113 12.10 -5.01 -5.52
C ASN A 113 12.70 -5.23 -4.13
N ILE A 114 11.84 -5.51 -3.15
CA ILE A 114 12.30 -5.87 -1.82
C ILE A 114 12.55 -7.37 -1.81
N VAL A 115 13.84 -7.71 -1.85
CA VAL A 115 14.39 -9.07 -1.95
C VAL A 115 13.86 -10.00 -0.85
N GLU A 116 13.65 -9.49 0.37
CA GLU A 116 12.99 -10.21 1.46
C GLU A 116 12.62 -9.19 2.55
N VAL A 117 11.36 -9.16 2.97
CA VAL A 117 10.91 -8.36 4.11
C VAL A 117 10.73 -9.30 5.30
N ASN A 118 11.51 -9.11 6.38
CA ASN A 118 11.39 -9.84 7.65
C ASN A 118 10.40 -9.17 8.62
N THR A 119 9.31 -8.61 8.11
CA THR A 119 8.29 -7.95 8.93
C THR A 119 7.36 -8.95 9.58
N PRO A 120 6.69 -8.56 10.68
CA PRO A 120 5.53 -9.30 11.19
C PRO A 120 4.27 -9.14 10.31
N LEU A 121 4.41 -8.68 9.06
CA LEU A 121 3.28 -8.38 8.19
C LEU A 121 2.64 -9.69 7.71
N THR A 122 1.41 -9.92 8.14
CA THR A 122 0.64 -11.13 7.82
C THR A 122 -0.51 -10.86 6.85
N ALA A 123 -0.94 -9.60 6.71
CA ALA A 123 -1.99 -9.19 5.79
C ALA A 123 -1.56 -7.97 4.96
N LEU A 124 -1.75 -8.07 3.65
CA LEU A 124 -1.44 -7.02 2.69
C LEU A 124 -2.61 -6.84 1.73
N GLU A 125 -3.11 -5.63 1.64
CA GLU A 125 -4.06 -5.21 0.62
C GLU A 125 -3.42 -4.14 -0.25
N ILE A 126 -3.56 -4.30 -1.56
CA ILE A 126 -2.93 -3.46 -2.56
C ILE A 126 -3.93 -3.17 -3.69
N GLY A 127 -4.05 -1.90 -4.06
CA GLY A 127 -4.83 -1.48 -5.23
C GLY A 127 -4.52 -0.08 -5.73
N GLY A 128 -5.02 0.24 -6.93
CA GLY A 128 -5.02 1.60 -7.47
C GLY A 128 -4.00 1.89 -8.58
N GLY A 129 -3.42 0.86 -9.20
CA GLY A 129 -2.55 1.05 -10.37
C GLY A 129 -1.98 -0.26 -10.89
N ARG A 130 -1.49 -0.27 -12.14
CA ARG A 130 -0.87 -1.48 -12.71
C ARG A 130 0.45 -1.79 -12.01
N TRP A 131 0.48 -2.86 -11.23
CA TRP A 131 1.71 -3.48 -10.73
C TRP A 131 2.41 -4.20 -11.88
N SER A 132 3.17 -3.43 -12.65
CA SER A 132 4.00 -3.96 -13.74
C SER A 132 5.30 -4.61 -13.21
N SER A 133 5.76 -4.20 -12.03
CA SER A 133 6.89 -4.79 -11.32
C SER A 133 6.40 -5.57 -10.10
N GLY A 134 6.94 -6.78 -9.94
CA GLY A 134 6.38 -7.83 -9.08
C GLY A 134 6.13 -7.44 -7.62
N LEU A 135 5.23 -8.19 -6.99
CA LEU A 135 4.87 -8.05 -5.58
C LEU A 135 6.09 -8.25 -4.66
N PRO A 136 6.22 -7.47 -3.56
CA PRO A 136 7.30 -7.64 -2.60
C PRO A 136 7.25 -9.05 -2.01
N HIS A 137 8.41 -9.69 -1.81
CA HIS A 137 8.46 -11.01 -1.17
C HIS A 137 8.38 -10.86 0.35
N ILE A 138 7.20 -11.15 0.90
CA ILE A 138 6.94 -11.01 2.35
C ILE A 138 6.81 -12.38 2.98
N LYS A 139 7.76 -12.70 3.85
CA LYS A 139 7.81 -13.98 4.54
C LYS A 139 6.71 -14.04 5.61
N GLY A 140 5.91 -15.10 5.59
CA GLY A 140 4.81 -15.28 6.55
C GLY A 140 3.55 -14.48 6.23
N LEU A 141 3.45 -13.93 5.01
CA LEU A 141 2.21 -13.32 4.53
C LEU A 141 1.12 -14.41 4.41
N HIS A 142 0.02 -14.23 5.14
CA HIS A 142 -1.11 -15.16 5.18
C HIS A 142 -2.30 -14.64 4.38
N CYS A 143 -2.48 -13.33 4.25
CA CYS A 143 -3.59 -12.71 3.55
C CYS A 143 -3.07 -11.73 2.51
N LEU A 144 -3.52 -11.88 1.27
CA LEU A 144 -3.22 -10.98 0.17
C LEU A 144 -4.51 -10.59 -0.55
N ILE A 145 -4.78 -9.30 -0.65
CA ILE A 145 -5.91 -8.73 -1.40
C ILE A 145 -5.34 -7.86 -2.51
N LEU A 146 -5.66 -8.19 -3.75
CA LEU A 146 -5.30 -7.40 -4.93
C LEU A 146 -6.57 -6.86 -5.58
N HIS A 147 -6.55 -5.60 -5.98
CA HIS A 147 -7.64 -4.98 -6.74
C HIS A 147 -7.42 -5.02 -8.25
N ASP A 148 -6.23 -5.41 -8.69
CA ASP A 148 -5.85 -5.52 -10.09
C ASP A 148 -5.47 -6.98 -10.43
N PRO A 149 -5.74 -7.45 -11.67
CA PRO A 149 -5.34 -8.79 -12.09
C PRO A 149 -3.83 -8.99 -12.01
N TYR A 150 -3.40 -10.15 -11.52
CA TYR A 150 -1.99 -10.52 -11.39
C TYR A 150 -1.77 -11.99 -11.76
N PRO A 151 -0.65 -12.35 -12.44
CA PRO A 151 -0.40 -13.72 -12.84
C PRO A 151 -0.32 -14.69 -11.63
N PRO A 152 -1.22 -15.71 -11.53
CA PRO A 152 -1.26 -16.59 -10.38
C PRO A 152 0.06 -17.33 -10.11
N HIS A 153 0.76 -17.78 -11.16
CA HIS A 153 2.04 -18.48 -10.98
C HIS A 153 3.09 -17.61 -10.29
N LEU A 154 3.20 -16.33 -10.64
CA LEU A 154 4.12 -15.41 -9.96
C LEU A 154 3.71 -15.16 -8.51
N LEU A 155 2.42 -15.11 -8.24
CA LEU A 155 1.88 -14.90 -6.90
C LEU A 155 2.27 -16.03 -5.95
N PHE A 156 2.03 -17.29 -6.34
CA PHE A 156 2.34 -18.46 -5.50
C PHE A 156 3.84 -18.80 -5.45
N LEU A 157 4.63 -18.37 -6.44
CA LEU A 157 6.09 -18.42 -6.36
C LEU A 157 6.62 -17.46 -5.29
N SER A 158 6.08 -16.24 -5.23
CA SER A 158 6.47 -15.25 -4.23
C SER A 158 5.85 -15.52 -2.85
N HIS A 159 4.65 -16.10 -2.77
CA HIS A 159 3.94 -16.24 -1.48
C HIS A 159 3.32 -17.63 -1.31
N PRO A 160 4.15 -18.68 -1.15
CA PRO A 160 3.66 -20.06 -1.04
C PRO A 160 2.82 -20.32 0.23
N SER A 161 2.97 -19.49 1.26
CA SER A 161 2.32 -19.65 2.57
C SER A 161 0.97 -18.94 2.71
N LEU A 162 0.40 -18.42 1.62
CA LEU A 162 -0.89 -17.72 1.68
C LEU A 162 -2.03 -18.63 2.14
N HIS A 163 -2.85 -18.10 3.04
CA HIS A 163 -4.09 -18.74 3.52
C HIS A 163 -5.33 -18.11 2.89
N THR A 164 -5.31 -16.81 2.62
CA THR A 164 -6.42 -16.05 2.03
C THR A 164 -5.92 -15.24 0.84
N LEU A 165 -6.61 -15.35 -0.28
CA LEU A 165 -6.34 -14.59 -1.50
C LEU A 165 -7.64 -13.95 -2.02
N THR A 166 -7.60 -12.66 -2.33
CA THR A 166 -8.61 -11.99 -3.16
C THR A 166 -7.93 -11.55 -4.44
N LEU A 167 -8.37 -12.08 -5.58
CA LEU A 167 -7.72 -11.85 -6.87
C LEU A 167 -8.74 -11.68 -8.00
N PRO A 168 -8.82 -10.50 -8.63
CA PRO A 168 -9.58 -10.30 -9.84
C PRO A 168 -9.05 -11.17 -10.98
N LEU A 169 -9.96 -11.92 -11.62
CA LEU A 169 -9.65 -12.75 -12.78
C LEU A 169 -10.15 -12.05 -14.05
N ASP A 170 -9.20 -11.66 -14.91
CA ASP A 170 -9.44 -10.93 -16.15
C ASP A 170 -9.62 -11.82 -17.37
N THR A 171 -9.12 -13.05 -17.33
CA THR A 171 -9.13 -13.98 -18.46
C THR A 171 -9.42 -15.41 -18.02
N ALA A 172 -9.96 -16.21 -18.94
CA ALA A 172 -10.10 -17.65 -18.72
C ALA A 172 -8.74 -18.32 -18.49
N LYS A 173 -7.66 -17.80 -19.08
CA LYS A 173 -6.31 -18.32 -18.90
C LYS A 173 -5.82 -18.13 -17.46
N SER A 174 -5.98 -16.94 -16.88
CA SER A 174 -5.61 -16.68 -15.48
C SER A 174 -6.46 -17.51 -14.52
N ALA A 175 -7.75 -17.69 -14.81
CA ALA A 175 -8.62 -18.58 -14.03
C ALA A 175 -8.16 -20.05 -14.07
N ILE A 176 -7.94 -20.61 -15.27
CA ILE A 176 -7.47 -22.00 -15.43
C ILE A 176 -6.13 -22.22 -14.73
N GLU A 177 -5.21 -21.26 -14.89
CA GLU A 177 -3.90 -21.30 -14.24
C GLU A 177 -4.02 -21.31 -12.71
N LEU A 178 -4.83 -20.40 -12.14
CA LEU A 178 -5.10 -20.37 -10.71
C LEU A 178 -5.63 -21.73 -10.22
N PHE A 179 -6.69 -22.25 -10.84
CA PHE A 179 -7.26 -23.53 -10.42
C PHE A 179 -6.31 -24.72 -10.62
N THR A 180 -5.39 -24.65 -11.57
CA THR A 180 -4.34 -25.66 -11.74
C THR A 180 -3.35 -25.64 -10.58
N ILE A 181 -2.93 -24.45 -10.13
CA ILE A 181 -2.05 -24.29 -8.95
C ILE A 181 -2.77 -24.77 -7.68
N LEU A 182 -4.06 -24.47 -7.56
CA LEU A 182 -4.86 -24.88 -6.39
C LEU A 182 -5.04 -26.39 -6.26
N GLN A 183 -4.77 -27.19 -7.30
CA GLN A 183 -4.77 -28.65 -7.19
C GLN A 183 -3.61 -29.19 -6.33
N THR A 184 -2.49 -28.46 -6.28
CA THR A 184 -1.29 -28.87 -5.53
C THR A 184 -1.02 -27.97 -4.32
N ASN A 185 -1.64 -26.79 -4.26
CA ASN A 185 -1.55 -25.91 -3.12
C ASN A 185 -2.28 -26.50 -1.90
N THR A 186 -1.62 -26.51 -0.75
CA THR A 186 -2.17 -27.04 0.51
C THR A 186 -2.37 -25.97 1.59
N THR A 187 -1.98 -24.73 1.31
CA THR A 187 -1.95 -23.62 2.27
C THR A 187 -3.18 -22.72 2.16
N LEU A 188 -3.67 -22.46 0.94
CA LEU A 188 -4.80 -21.58 0.69
C LEU A 188 -6.10 -22.21 1.19
N LYS A 189 -6.83 -21.45 2.01
CA LYS A 189 -8.09 -21.84 2.65
C LYS A 189 -9.27 -21.02 2.16
N ALA A 190 -9.02 -19.79 1.71
CA ALA A 190 -10.04 -18.88 1.22
C ALA A 190 -9.58 -18.20 -0.07
N LEU A 191 -10.47 -18.20 -1.06
CA LEU A 191 -10.35 -17.48 -2.32
C LEU A 191 -11.60 -16.63 -2.49
N SER A 192 -11.44 -15.34 -2.76
CA SER A 192 -12.52 -14.41 -3.07
C SER A 192 -12.28 -13.67 -4.38
#